data_AF-A0A942N7E7-F1
#
_entry.id   AF-A0A942N7E7-F1
#
_cell.length_a   1.000
_cell.length_b   1.000
_cell.length_c   1.000
_cell.angle_alpha   90.00
_cell.angle_beta   90.00
_cell.angle_gamma   90.00
#
_symmetry.space_group_name_H-M   'P 1'
#
loop_
_entity.id
_entity.type
_entity.pdbx_description
1 polymer ?
#
loop_
_entity_poly.entity_id
_entity_poly.type
_entity_poly.pdbx_seq_one_letter_code
_entity_poly.pdbx_strand_id
1 'polypeptide(L)'
;MKKLFLTLFLIAGIAFYGCDSTEPDADDNTDIPADPQNVTVPATTINNIQPTAVFTPAANNPGRIQVNLTGLINPVTQQPITLFYDPNSPASSNIFITEDGAVKGLKVTKVSTGNVLTADLVFVVDNSGSMSEEADSVAASIIEFANFLQASGLNVQFAVVGYSGSINGGINFTTAQMLSTYLNLSTGTSRTRGFSGADSAALVTRAAGFGSGTGENGVIAAIFADSVYSWRSGAQRVIINFTDEPTQSDGNMWNNAMGCALLGGKATVHTVFSQDSTSYVWSSTRERPWDLSNCTGGTNIFIPTDAAGLDLKNLPVAGALSNSYLVEYRAGSTGTSHTVVITIKESNADGKREYTVTY
;
A
#
# COMPACT_ATOMS: atom_id res chain seq x y z
N MET A 1 36.57 -29.51 -66.99
CA MET A 1 35.87 -30.70 -67.54
C MET A 1 35.48 -31.62 -66.40
N LYS A 2 34.19 -31.92 -66.30
CA LYS A 2 33.57 -33.17 -65.80
C LYS A 2 34.04 -33.80 -64.47
N LYS A 3 33.07 -33.89 -63.55
CA LYS A 3 32.65 -34.99 -62.65
C LYS A 3 32.58 -34.51 -61.19
N LEU A 4 31.41 -34.08 -60.69
CA LEU A 4 30.20 -34.86 -60.35
C LEU A 4 30.45 -35.79 -59.14
N PHE A 5 30.13 -35.28 -57.94
CA PHE A 5 29.60 -36.09 -56.84
C PHE A 5 28.34 -35.38 -56.34
N LEU A 6 27.22 -36.06 -56.56
CA LEU A 6 25.86 -35.66 -56.26
C LEU A 6 25.47 -36.47 -55.02
N THR A 7 25.17 -35.82 -53.90
CA THR A 7 24.53 -36.48 -52.76
C THR A 7 23.17 -35.83 -52.53
N LEU A 8 22.16 -36.63 -52.81
CA LEU A 8 20.74 -36.43 -52.55
C LEU A 8 20.49 -36.03 -51.08
N PHE A 9 19.75 -34.94 -50.86
CA PHE A 9 18.86 -34.86 -49.69
C PHE A 9 17.49 -34.36 -50.17
N LEU A 10 16.53 -35.27 -50.06
CA LEU A 10 15.10 -35.07 -50.24
C LEU A 10 14.62 -34.08 -49.18
N ILE A 11 14.11 -32.91 -49.58
CA ILE A 11 13.21 -32.11 -48.72
C ILE A 11 11.87 -32.14 -49.42
N ALA A 12 11.02 -33.07 -48.97
CA ALA A 12 9.61 -33.10 -49.32
C ALA A 12 8.93 -31.94 -48.60
N GLY A 13 8.27 -31.08 -49.38
CA GLY A 13 7.43 -30.02 -48.86
C GLY A 13 6.21 -30.60 -48.15
N ILE A 14 5.87 -30.00 -47.02
CA ILE A 14 4.51 -29.99 -46.51
C ILE A 14 4.19 -28.53 -46.18
N ALA A 15 3.56 -27.87 -47.14
CA ALA A 15 2.85 -26.63 -46.92
C ALA A 15 1.54 -26.98 -46.18
N PHE A 16 1.54 -26.86 -44.86
CA PHE A 16 0.29 -26.76 -44.12
C PHE A 16 -0.18 -25.31 -44.16
N TYR A 17 -1.07 -25.04 -45.12
CA TYR A 17 -2.16 -24.11 -44.93
C TYR A 17 -2.93 -24.55 -43.69
N GLY A 18 -2.74 -23.85 -42.58
CA GLY A 18 -3.53 -23.96 -41.37
C GLY A 18 -4.15 -22.60 -41.10
N CYS A 19 -5.49 -22.59 -40.99
CA CYS A 19 -6.36 -21.43 -40.83
C CYS A 19 -5.74 -20.25 -40.10
N ASP A 20 -5.90 -19.10 -40.76
CA ASP A 20 -6.08 -17.77 -40.19
C ASP A 20 -7.10 -17.84 -39.04
N SER A 21 -6.63 -18.22 -37.85
CA SER A 21 -7.30 -17.82 -36.63
C SER A 21 -6.93 -16.35 -36.49
N THR A 22 -7.88 -15.48 -36.81
CA THR A 22 -7.94 -14.13 -36.28
C THR A 22 -7.36 -14.13 -34.88
N GLU A 23 -6.14 -13.62 -34.74
CA GLU A 23 -5.64 -13.09 -33.47
C GLU A 23 -6.80 -12.25 -32.94
N PRO A 24 -7.37 -12.57 -31.77
CA PRO A 24 -8.33 -11.64 -31.20
C PRO A 24 -7.55 -10.35 -31.00
N ASP A 25 -7.93 -9.29 -31.73
CA ASP A 25 -7.64 -7.92 -31.34
C ASP A 25 -8.17 -7.79 -29.89
N ALA A 26 -7.33 -8.09 -28.91
CA ALA A 26 -7.68 -8.11 -27.50
C ALA A 26 -7.66 -6.70 -26.91
N ASP A 27 -7.95 -5.68 -27.72
CA ASP A 27 -8.33 -4.34 -27.27
C ASP A 27 -9.83 -4.32 -26.91
N ASP A 28 -10.31 -5.34 -26.20
CA ASP A 28 -11.68 -5.33 -25.69
C ASP A 28 -11.74 -4.54 -24.37
N ASN A 29 -11.33 -3.28 -24.45
CA ASN A 29 -11.55 -2.27 -23.42
C ASN A 29 -12.99 -1.73 -23.47
N THR A 30 -13.93 -2.43 -24.13
CA THR A 30 -15.30 -1.94 -24.37
C THR A 30 -16.11 -1.76 -23.09
N ASP A 31 -15.73 -2.44 -22.01
CA ASP A 31 -16.31 -2.32 -20.68
C ASP A 31 -15.85 -1.07 -19.91
N ILE A 32 -14.76 -0.43 -20.35
CA ILE A 32 -14.29 0.85 -19.82
C ILE A 32 -14.94 1.97 -20.64
N PRO A 33 -15.64 2.94 -20.02
CA PRO A 33 -16.17 4.10 -20.71
C PRO A 33 -15.10 4.83 -21.53
N ALA A 34 -15.48 5.44 -22.65
CA ALA A 34 -14.58 6.28 -23.42
C ALA A 34 -14.16 7.54 -22.61
N ASP A 35 -12.99 8.08 -22.93
CA ASP A 35 -12.51 9.31 -22.30
C ASP A 35 -13.48 10.47 -22.56
N PRO A 36 -14.01 11.11 -21.50
CA PRO A 36 -15.02 12.14 -21.67
C PRO A 36 -14.43 13.41 -22.27
N GLN A 37 -15.20 14.04 -23.15
CA GLN A 37 -14.84 15.32 -23.76
C GLN A 37 -15.42 16.49 -22.94
N ASN A 38 -14.69 17.59 -22.83
CA ASN A 38 -15.12 18.84 -22.17
C ASN A 38 -15.50 18.68 -20.68
N VAL A 39 -14.92 17.72 -19.97
CA VAL A 39 -15.08 17.59 -18.52
C VAL A 39 -13.92 18.28 -17.82
N THR A 40 -14.24 19.18 -16.90
CA THR A 40 -13.26 19.82 -16.02
C THR A 40 -13.23 19.09 -14.69
N VAL A 41 -12.07 18.59 -14.28
CA VAL A 41 -11.89 18.01 -12.95
C VAL A 41 -12.11 19.09 -11.88
N PRO A 42 -12.94 18.84 -10.84
CA PRO A 42 -13.15 19.80 -9.77
C PRO A 42 -11.83 20.22 -9.10
N ALA A 43 -11.68 21.51 -8.84
CA ALA A 43 -10.52 22.01 -8.10
C ALA A 43 -10.52 21.46 -6.66
N THR A 44 -9.36 20.98 -6.22
CA THR A 44 -9.12 20.59 -4.82
C THR A 44 -8.96 21.85 -3.98
N THR A 45 -9.67 21.94 -2.86
CA THR A 45 -9.72 23.14 -2.00
C THR A 45 -9.22 22.89 -0.57
N ILE A 46 -9.50 21.71 -0.02
CA ILE A 46 -9.14 21.31 1.34
C ILE A 46 -7.87 20.45 1.31
N ASN A 47 -7.76 19.57 0.31
CA ASN A 47 -6.61 18.70 0.06
C ASN A 47 -6.20 17.84 1.27
N ASN A 48 -7.19 17.29 1.97
CA ASN A 48 -7.02 16.44 3.15
C ASN A 48 -7.24 14.95 2.88
N ILE A 49 -7.65 14.56 1.67
CA ILE A 49 -7.63 13.16 1.21
C ILE A 49 -6.30 12.92 0.48
N GLN A 50 -5.63 11.82 0.79
CA GLN A 50 -4.40 11.40 0.10
C GLN A 50 -4.66 10.09 -0.63
N PRO A 51 -5.00 10.11 -1.94
CA PRO A 51 -5.06 8.90 -2.73
C PRO A 51 -3.71 8.17 -2.67
N THR A 52 -3.75 6.85 -2.49
CA THR A 52 -2.56 5.98 -2.49
C THR A 52 -2.89 4.78 -3.36
N ALA A 53 -2.08 4.55 -4.39
CA ALA A 53 -2.44 3.65 -5.46
C ALA A 53 -1.23 2.95 -6.05
N VAL A 54 -1.45 1.75 -6.58
CA VAL A 54 -0.48 1.01 -7.37
C VAL A 54 -1.03 0.83 -8.78
N PHE A 55 -0.19 1.15 -9.77
CA PHE A 55 -0.54 1.10 -11.19
C PHE A 55 0.09 -0.14 -11.82
N THR A 56 -0.72 -0.90 -12.54
CA THR A 56 -0.27 -2.13 -13.19
C THR A 56 -0.98 -2.25 -14.54
N PRO A 57 -0.28 -2.37 -15.67
CA PRO A 57 -0.93 -2.74 -16.92
C PRO A 57 -1.49 -4.17 -16.81
N ALA A 58 -2.68 -4.41 -17.38
CA ALA A 58 -3.26 -5.75 -17.38
C ALA A 58 -2.39 -6.70 -18.21
N ALA A 59 -2.13 -7.90 -17.68
CA ALA A 59 -1.12 -8.82 -18.24
C ALA A 59 -1.30 -9.14 -19.74
N ASN A 60 -2.56 -9.24 -20.20
CA ASN A 60 -2.89 -9.57 -21.59
C ASN A 60 -3.46 -8.38 -22.38
N ASN A 61 -3.52 -7.19 -21.77
CA ASN A 61 -3.96 -5.95 -22.42
C ASN A 61 -3.19 -4.78 -21.77
N PRO A 62 -1.95 -4.50 -22.20
CA PRO A 62 -1.13 -3.44 -21.61
C PRO A 62 -1.75 -2.03 -21.73
N GLY A 63 -2.66 -1.82 -22.70
CA GLY A 63 -3.44 -0.58 -22.83
C GLY A 63 -4.51 -0.40 -21.76
N ARG A 64 -4.76 -1.42 -20.92
CA ARG A 64 -5.70 -1.39 -19.80
C ARG A 64 -4.95 -1.21 -18.49
N ILE A 65 -5.02 -0.03 -17.90
CA ILE A 65 -4.31 0.27 -16.66
C ILE A 65 -5.19 -0.08 -15.48
N GLN A 66 -4.68 -0.93 -14.60
CA GLN A 66 -5.30 -1.31 -13.35
C GLN A 66 -4.69 -0.47 -12.22
N VAL A 67 -5.55 0.32 -11.59
CA VAL A 67 -5.22 1.15 -10.44
C VAL A 67 -5.78 0.49 -9.20
N ASN A 68 -4.91 -0.18 -8.46
CA ASN A 68 -5.23 -0.74 -7.16
C ASN A 68 -5.20 0.39 -6.11
N LEU A 69 -6.35 1.00 -5.87
CA LEU A 69 -6.50 2.16 -4.98
C LEU A 69 -6.82 1.68 -3.55
N THR A 70 -5.94 2.03 -2.60
CA THR A 70 -6.19 1.77 -1.17
C THR A 70 -7.48 2.43 -0.75
N GLY A 71 -8.30 1.72 0.04
CA GLY A 71 -9.53 2.30 0.56
C GLY A 71 -9.27 3.62 1.27
N LEU A 72 -10.14 4.58 1.00
CA LEU A 72 -10.00 5.95 1.49
C LEU A 72 -10.97 6.18 2.64
N ILE A 73 -10.50 6.91 3.65
CA ILE A 73 -11.30 7.38 4.77
C ILE A 73 -11.54 8.87 4.61
N ASN A 74 -12.77 9.32 4.82
CA ASN A 74 -13.06 10.74 4.91
C ASN A 74 -12.47 11.25 6.25
N PRO A 75 -11.48 12.16 6.22
CA PRO A 75 -10.79 12.59 7.43
C PRO A 75 -11.67 13.41 8.40
N VAL A 76 -12.83 13.90 7.93
CA VAL A 76 -13.78 14.65 8.76
C VAL A 76 -14.79 13.73 9.43
N THR A 77 -15.35 12.76 8.71
CA THR A 77 -16.39 11.86 9.24
C THR A 77 -15.83 10.56 9.81
N GLN A 78 -14.56 10.25 9.52
CA GLN A 78 -13.90 8.98 9.82
C GLN A 78 -14.59 7.76 9.20
N GLN A 79 -15.42 7.95 8.18
CA GLN A 79 -16.11 6.88 7.47
C GLN A 79 -15.41 6.54 6.15
N PRO A 80 -15.49 5.28 5.67
CA PRO A 80 -15.02 4.92 4.34
C PRO A 80 -15.71 5.73 3.24
N ILE A 81 -14.93 6.17 2.25
CA ILE A 81 -15.45 6.86 1.06
C ILE A 81 -15.95 5.81 0.06
N THR A 82 -17.19 5.96 -0.39
CA THR A 82 -17.74 5.14 -1.47
C THR A 82 -17.41 5.80 -2.81
N LEU A 83 -16.55 5.17 -3.61
CA LEU A 83 -16.14 5.71 -4.91
C LEU A 83 -17.15 5.33 -5.99
N PHE A 84 -17.48 6.29 -6.85
CA PHE A 84 -18.35 6.08 -7.99
C PHE A 84 -17.94 6.96 -9.18
N TYR A 85 -18.11 6.40 -10.37
CA TYR A 85 -17.95 7.09 -11.64
C TYR A 85 -19.25 6.97 -12.43
N ASP A 86 -19.78 8.10 -12.90
CA ASP A 86 -20.97 8.13 -13.76
C ASP A 86 -20.55 8.38 -15.22
N PRO A 87 -20.61 7.38 -16.11
CA PRO A 87 -20.22 7.55 -17.51
C PRO A 87 -21.17 8.48 -18.29
N ASN A 88 -22.42 8.68 -17.83
CA ASN A 88 -23.38 9.56 -18.48
C ASN A 88 -23.29 11.01 -17.97
N SER A 89 -22.76 11.18 -16.76
CA SER A 89 -22.48 12.50 -16.17
C SER A 89 -21.12 12.49 -15.45
N PRO A 90 -19.98 12.42 -16.17
CA PRO A 90 -18.68 12.23 -15.52
C PRO A 90 -18.33 13.33 -14.51
N ALA A 91 -18.81 14.56 -14.73
CA ALA A 91 -18.65 15.69 -13.81
C ALA A 91 -19.35 15.51 -12.45
N SER A 92 -20.33 14.60 -12.36
CA SER A 92 -21.05 14.27 -11.13
C SER A 92 -20.37 13.17 -10.30
N SER A 93 -19.29 12.57 -10.82
CA SER A 93 -18.49 11.54 -10.14
C SER A 93 -17.75 12.10 -8.91
N ASN A 94 -17.34 11.23 -7.99
CA ASN A 94 -16.46 11.63 -6.88
C ASN A 94 -15.00 11.17 -7.04
N ILE A 95 -14.69 10.42 -8.11
CA ILE A 95 -13.32 10.07 -8.52
C ILE A 95 -13.06 10.53 -9.95
N PHE A 96 -11.88 11.09 -10.15
CA PHE A 96 -11.37 11.51 -11.45
C PHE A 96 -9.93 11.03 -11.59
N ILE A 97 -9.57 10.55 -12.78
CA ILE A 97 -8.17 10.31 -13.16
C ILE A 97 -7.88 11.14 -14.39
N THR A 98 -6.77 11.86 -14.38
CA THR A 98 -6.20 12.45 -15.60
C THR A 98 -4.87 11.82 -15.92
N GLU A 99 -4.62 11.53 -17.19
CA GLU A 99 -3.33 11.09 -17.72
C GLU A 99 -2.84 12.18 -18.69
N ASP A 100 -1.67 12.76 -18.41
CA ASP A 100 -1.08 13.85 -19.20
C ASP A 100 -2.05 15.02 -19.46
N GLY A 101 -2.90 15.29 -18.46
CA GLY A 101 -3.93 16.33 -18.50
C GLY A 101 -5.25 15.94 -19.16
N ALA A 102 -5.36 14.78 -19.79
CA ALA A 102 -6.60 14.27 -20.36
C ALA A 102 -7.42 13.50 -19.32
N VAL A 103 -8.70 13.85 -19.16
CA VAL A 103 -9.63 13.14 -18.25
C VAL A 103 -9.95 11.77 -18.81
N LYS A 104 -9.88 10.75 -17.96
CA LYS A 104 -10.07 9.35 -18.35
C LYS A 104 -11.48 8.84 -18.08
N GLY A 105 -11.96 7.96 -18.96
CA GLY A 105 -13.13 7.13 -18.70
C GLY A 105 -12.77 6.02 -17.71
N LEU A 106 -13.59 5.81 -16.67
CA LEU A 106 -13.25 4.91 -15.56
C LEU A 106 -14.25 3.76 -15.45
N LYS A 107 -13.70 2.56 -15.24
CA LYS A 107 -14.44 1.44 -14.64
C LYS A 107 -14.04 1.36 -13.17
N VAL A 108 -15.00 1.54 -12.26
CA VAL A 108 -14.78 1.50 -10.81
C VAL A 108 -15.41 0.23 -10.25
N THR A 109 -14.58 -0.69 -9.78
CA THR A 109 -15.03 -1.97 -9.22
C THR A 109 -14.63 -2.07 -7.76
N LYS A 110 -15.61 -2.17 -6.86
CA LYS A 110 -15.33 -2.43 -5.45
C LYS A 110 -14.74 -3.82 -5.26
N VAL A 111 -13.78 -3.97 -4.34
CA VAL A 111 -13.27 -5.29 -3.94
C VAL A 111 -14.43 -6.17 -3.47
N SER A 112 -14.40 -7.42 -3.93
CA SER A 112 -15.35 -8.47 -3.54
C SER A 112 -14.70 -9.83 -3.67
N THR A 113 -15.40 -10.89 -3.30
CA THR A 113 -14.90 -12.28 -3.43
C THR A 113 -14.54 -12.66 -4.87
N GLY A 114 -15.06 -11.97 -5.89
CA GLY A 114 -14.74 -12.19 -7.30
C GLY A 114 -13.62 -11.30 -7.87
N ASN A 115 -13.19 -10.28 -7.13
CA ASN A 115 -12.13 -9.34 -7.53
C ASN A 115 -11.34 -8.92 -6.28
N VAL A 116 -10.54 -9.86 -5.76
CA VAL A 116 -9.77 -9.66 -4.53
C VAL A 116 -8.46 -8.95 -4.89
N LEU A 117 -8.34 -7.70 -4.45
CA LEU A 117 -7.08 -6.97 -4.56
C LEU A 117 -6.06 -7.50 -3.58
N THR A 118 -4.81 -7.56 -4.04
CA THR A 118 -3.67 -7.95 -3.21
C THR A 118 -3.32 -6.80 -2.27
N ALA A 119 -3.14 -7.10 -0.98
CA ALA A 119 -2.70 -6.13 0.02
C ALA A 119 -1.64 -6.74 0.93
N ASP A 120 -0.63 -5.96 1.25
CA ASP A 120 0.47 -6.35 2.13
C ASP A 120 0.47 -5.41 3.34
N LEU A 121 0.45 -5.99 4.54
CA LEU A 121 0.38 -5.25 5.80
C LEU A 121 1.66 -5.45 6.60
N VAL A 122 2.25 -4.35 7.06
CA VAL A 122 3.39 -4.38 7.98
C VAL A 122 3.01 -3.70 9.29
N PHE A 123 3.18 -4.42 10.39
CA PHE A 123 3.06 -3.85 11.73
C PHE A 123 4.44 -3.39 12.18
N VAL A 124 4.63 -2.09 12.42
CA VAL A 124 5.87 -1.57 12.98
C VAL A 124 5.64 -1.24 14.45
N VAL A 125 6.42 -1.86 15.34
CA VAL A 125 6.11 -1.94 16.77
C VAL A 125 7.28 -1.45 17.59
N ASP A 126 7.01 -0.46 18.43
CA ASP A 126 7.94 0.03 19.43
C ASP A 126 8.17 -1.02 20.53
N ASN A 127 9.44 -1.31 20.79
CA ASN A 127 9.94 -2.24 21.80
C ASN A 127 10.66 -1.50 22.94
N SER A 128 10.44 -0.19 23.08
CA SER A 128 10.89 0.61 24.23
C SER A 128 10.38 0.02 25.54
N GLY A 129 11.01 0.39 26.66
CA GLY A 129 10.58 -0.08 27.97
C GLY A 129 9.21 0.46 28.42
N SER A 130 8.82 1.62 27.89
CA SER A 130 7.57 2.29 28.24
C SER A 130 6.34 1.57 27.68
N MET A 131 6.48 0.91 26.51
CA MET A 131 5.48 0.02 25.90
C MET A 131 5.18 -1.28 26.68
N SER A 132 5.71 -1.44 27.89
CA SER A 132 5.61 -2.70 28.64
C SER A 132 4.20 -3.08 29.07
N GLU A 133 3.31 -2.09 29.24
CA GLU A 133 1.93 -2.29 29.67
C GLU A 133 1.04 -2.74 28.49
N GLU A 134 1.37 -2.32 27.27
CA GLU A 134 0.56 -2.53 26.07
C GLU A 134 1.04 -3.67 25.18
N ALA A 135 2.32 -4.03 25.23
CA ALA A 135 2.96 -4.89 24.22
C ALA A 135 2.25 -6.26 24.02
N ASP A 136 1.74 -6.87 25.09
CA ASP A 136 0.99 -8.12 24.99
C ASP A 136 -0.38 -7.93 24.31
N SER A 137 -1.09 -6.85 24.67
CA SER A 137 -2.39 -6.47 24.06
C SER A 137 -2.24 -6.11 22.58
N VAL A 138 -1.18 -5.36 22.22
CA VAL A 138 -0.85 -5.02 20.83
C VAL A 138 -0.62 -6.29 20.02
N ALA A 139 0.21 -7.21 20.51
CA ALA A 139 0.47 -8.46 19.81
C ALA A 139 -0.79 -9.33 19.65
N ALA A 140 -1.61 -9.44 20.70
CA ALA A 140 -2.88 -10.17 20.63
C ALA A 140 -3.81 -9.56 19.57
N SER A 141 -3.95 -8.24 19.54
CA SER A 141 -4.80 -7.53 18.57
C SER A 141 -4.29 -7.69 17.13
N ILE A 142 -2.97 -7.64 16.91
CA ILE A 142 -2.34 -7.92 15.61
C ILE A 142 -2.69 -9.34 15.12
N ILE A 143 -2.58 -10.34 16.00
CA ILE A 143 -2.89 -11.74 15.67
C ILE A 143 -4.36 -11.88 15.29
N GLU A 144 -5.27 -11.36 16.10
CA GLU A 144 -6.71 -11.41 15.82
C GLU A 144 -7.04 -10.74 14.49
N PHE A 145 -6.45 -9.58 14.25
CA PHE A 145 -6.71 -8.81 13.04
C PHE A 145 -6.18 -9.49 11.78
N ALA A 146 -4.96 -10.03 11.81
CA ALA A 146 -4.40 -10.77 10.69
C ALA A 146 -5.25 -12.01 10.36
N ASN A 147 -5.70 -12.75 11.38
CA ASN A 147 -6.60 -13.88 11.20
C ASN A 147 -7.96 -13.45 10.63
N PHE A 148 -8.52 -12.34 11.13
CA PHE A 148 -9.79 -11.79 10.63
C PHE A 148 -9.71 -11.41 9.14
N LEU A 149 -8.67 -10.68 8.73
CA LEU A 149 -8.50 -10.26 7.34
C LEU A 149 -8.33 -11.47 6.40
N GLN A 150 -7.51 -12.46 6.80
CA GLN A 150 -7.31 -13.67 6.02
C GLN A 150 -8.59 -14.52 5.94
N ALA A 151 -9.35 -14.64 7.05
CA ALA A 151 -10.64 -15.34 7.08
C ALA A 151 -11.73 -14.63 6.28
N SER A 152 -11.62 -13.32 6.09
CA SER A 152 -12.54 -12.52 5.26
C SER A 152 -12.35 -12.75 3.75
N GLY A 153 -11.43 -13.63 3.34
CA GLY A 153 -11.16 -13.96 1.94
C GLY A 153 -10.32 -12.93 1.20
N LEU A 154 -9.67 -12.01 1.92
CA LEU A 154 -8.75 -11.04 1.34
C LEU A 154 -7.42 -11.70 0.97
N ASN A 155 -6.80 -11.24 -0.11
CA ASN A 155 -5.48 -11.70 -0.54
C ASN A 155 -4.39 -10.91 0.20
N VAL A 156 -4.22 -11.23 1.48
CA VAL A 156 -3.34 -10.49 2.41
C VAL A 156 -2.09 -11.28 2.81
N GLN A 157 -0.97 -10.57 2.95
CA GLN A 157 0.23 -11.05 3.63
C GLN A 157 0.63 -10.07 4.73
N PHE A 158 1.31 -10.57 5.74
CA PHE A 158 1.62 -9.81 6.95
C PHE A 158 3.11 -9.87 7.27
N ALA A 159 3.65 -8.77 7.75
CA ALA A 159 5.01 -8.68 8.26
C ALA A 159 5.06 -7.85 9.54
N VAL A 160 6.16 -7.95 10.28
CA VAL A 160 6.39 -7.15 11.50
C VAL A 160 7.79 -6.58 11.48
N VAL A 161 7.97 -5.33 11.91
CA VAL A 161 9.26 -4.72 12.21
C VAL A 161 9.25 -4.24 13.66
N GLY A 162 10.19 -4.72 14.47
CA GLY A 162 10.41 -4.22 15.83
C GLY A 162 11.47 -3.12 15.86
N TYR A 163 11.27 -2.07 16.66
CA TYR A 163 12.25 -0.99 16.82
C TYR A 163 12.38 -0.49 18.26
N SER A 164 13.52 0.13 18.60
CA SER A 164 13.73 0.90 19.83
C SER A 164 15.01 1.75 19.64
N GLY A 165 14.93 2.83 18.87
CA GLY A 165 16.11 3.50 18.30
C GLY A 165 16.52 2.92 16.94
N SER A 166 16.97 1.68 16.95
CA SER A 166 17.31 0.92 15.75
C SER A 166 16.31 -0.21 15.50
N ILE A 167 16.33 -0.76 14.29
CA ILE A 167 15.57 -1.96 13.96
C ILE A 167 16.16 -3.15 14.73
N ASN A 168 15.34 -3.79 15.55
CA ASN A 168 15.81 -4.80 16.51
C ASN A 168 15.13 -6.17 16.35
N GLY A 169 14.22 -6.30 15.39
CA GLY A 169 13.60 -7.58 15.04
C GLY A 169 12.54 -7.46 13.96
N GLY A 170 11.95 -8.59 13.63
CA GLY A 170 10.84 -8.66 12.69
C GLY A 170 10.71 -10.01 11.99
N ILE A 171 9.67 -10.11 11.17
CA ILE A 171 9.46 -11.21 10.23
C ILE A 171 8.96 -10.61 8.92
N ASN A 172 9.55 -11.02 7.80
CA ASN A 172 9.11 -10.58 6.46
C ASN A 172 7.73 -11.18 6.12
N PHE A 173 7.17 -10.79 4.98
CA PHE A 173 5.82 -11.16 4.57
C PHE A 173 5.55 -12.66 4.67
N THR A 174 4.50 -12.98 5.41
CA THR A 174 4.12 -14.33 5.77
C THR A 174 2.60 -14.43 5.97
N THR A 175 2.14 -15.63 6.34
CA THR A 175 0.72 -15.90 6.63
C THR A 175 0.34 -15.45 8.04
N ALA A 176 -0.96 -15.26 8.32
CA ALA A 176 -1.44 -14.94 9.67
C ALA A 176 -0.98 -15.99 10.71
N GLN A 177 -0.92 -17.26 10.32
CA GLN A 177 -0.45 -18.34 11.19
C GLN A 177 1.01 -18.18 11.59
N MET A 178 1.89 -17.89 10.63
CA MET A 178 3.32 -17.72 10.89
C MET A 178 3.61 -16.44 11.67
N LEU A 179 2.88 -15.36 11.37
CA LEU A 179 2.88 -14.13 12.15
C LEU A 179 2.50 -14.41 13.61
N SER A 180 1.42 -15.17 13.84
CA SER A 180 0.97 -15.57 15.17
C SER A 180 2.00 -16.40 15.92
N THR A 181 2.67 -17.33 15.23
CA THR A 181 3.78 -18.09 15.83
C THR A 181 4.89 -17.14 16.27
N TYR A 182 5.31 -16.21 15.41
CA TYR A 182 6.38 -15.26 15.72
C TYR A 182 6.05 -14.38 16.94
N LEU A 183 4.87 -13.77 16.95
CA LEU A 183 4.44 -12.88 18.04
C LEU A 183 4.25 -13.60 19.39
N ASN A 184 4.10 -14.93 19.39
CA ASN A 184 3.98 -15.75 20.60
C ASN A 184 5.27 -16.42 21.06
N LEU A 185 6.42 -16.16 20.42
CA LEU A 185 7.71 -16.69 20.86
C LEU A 185 8.19 -16.09 22.20
N SER A 186 7.70 -14.89 22.52
CA SER A 186 8.09 -14.09 23.69
C SER A 186 6.87 -13.38 24.28
N THR A 187 7.06 -12.65 25.37
CA THR A 187 6.06 -11.78 26.00
C THR A 187 6.58 -10.35 26.13
N GLY A 188 5.69 -9.40 26.41
CA GLY A 188 6.01 -7.98 26.56
C GLY A 188 6.73 -7.41 25.34
N THR A 189 7.63 -6.45 25.58
CA THR A 189 8.37 -5.70 24.55
C THR A 189 9.41 -6.56 23.79
N SER A 190 9.47 -7.86 24.08
CA SER A 190 10.32 -8.82 23.35
C SER A 190 9.58 -9.57 22.24
N ARG A 191 8.26 -9.36 22.08
CA ARG A 191 7.44 -10.05 21.07
C ARG A 191 7.83 -9.77 19.63
N THR A 192 8.41 -8.62 19.35
CA THR A 192 8.87 -8.26 17.99
C THR A 192 10.40 -8.09 17.92
N ARG A 193 11.12 -8.55 18.95
CA ARG A 193 12.59 -8.58 18.97
C ARG A 193 13.12 -9.84 18.30
N GLY A 194 14.29 -9.71 17.68
CA GLY A 194 14.91 -10.78 16.91
C GLY A 194 14.21 -11.03 15.56
N PHE A 195 14.99 -11.47 14.57
CA PHE A 195 14.47 -11.77 13.25
C PHE A 195 14.06 -13.23 13.13
N SER A 196 12.94 -13.48 12.47
CA SER A 196 12.43 -14.82 12.16
C SER A 196 12.19 -15.00 10.66
N GLY A 197 11.93 -16.22 10.23
CA GLY A 197 11.76 -16.58 8.82
C GLY A 197 13.04 -17.03 8.12
N ALA A 198 12.89 -17.50 6.89
CA ALA A 198 13.98 -18.08 6.09
C ALA A 198 15.07 -17.07 5.73
N ASP A 199 14.73 -15.78 5.67
CA ASP A 199 15.62 -14.66 5.36
C ASP A 199 16.15 -13.94 6.61
N SER A 200 15.88 -14.44 7.81
CA SER A 200 16.24 -13.81 9.10
C SER A 200 17.72 -13.39 9.19
N ALA A 201 18.67 -14.23 8.75
CA ALA A 201 20.10 -13.89 8.75
C ALA A 201 20.43 -12.70 7.83
N ALA A 202 19.75 -12.61 6.68
CA ALA A 202 19.89 -11.47 5.79
C ALA A 202 19.26 -10.22 6.41
N LEU A 203 18.09 -10.34 7.05
CA LEU A 203 17.43 -9.23 7.74
C LEU A 203 18.27 -8.66 8.89
N VAL A 204 18.94 -9.52 9.69
CA VAL A 204 19.90 -9.09 10.72
C VAL A 204 20.99 -8.20 10.10
N THR A 205 21.56 -8.65 8.97
CA THR A 205 22.62 -7.91 8.28
C THR A 205 22.10 -6.58 7.73
N ARG A 206 20.91 -6.57 7.13
CA ARG A 206 20.28 -5.35 6.60
C ARG A 206 19.97 -4.36 7.72
N ALA A 207 19.41 -4.81 8.83
CA ALA A 207 19.08 -3.97 9.98
C ALA A 207 20.34 -3.32 10.60
N ALA A 208 21.42 -4.10 10.77
CA ALA A 208 22.68 -3.60 11.30
C ALA A 208 23.30 -2.48 10.43
N GLY A 209 23.07 -2.52 9.12
CA GLY A 209 23.56 -1.51 8.17
C GLY A 209 22.57 -0.40 7.83
N PHE A 210 21.34 -0.41 8.36
CA PHE A 210 20.28 0.49 7.91
C PHE A 210 20.39 1.90 8.49
N GLY A 211 20.84 2.00 9.74
CA GLY A 211 20.88 3.23 10.51
C GLY A 211 20.09 3.11 11.81
N SER A 212 20.06 4.20 12.57
CA SER A 212 19.34 4.32 13.83
C SER A 212 18.69 5.70 13.92
N GLY A 213 17.49 5.76 14.49
CA GLY A 213 16.94 6.99 15.05
C GLY A 213 17.72 7.42 16.30
N THR A 214 17.48 8.65 16.76
CA THR A 214 18.07 9.18 18.00
C THR A 214 17.40 8.61 19.25
N GLY A 215 16.19 8.07 19.11
CA GLY A 215 15.44 7.32 20.11
C GLY A 215 14.27 6.57 19.44
N GLU A 216 13.14 6.39 20.13
CA GLU A 216 11.97 5.73 19.56
C GLU A 216 11.50 6.44 18.28
N ASN A 217 11.45 5.72 17.16
CA ASN A 217 11.17 6.33 15.87
C ASN A 217 10.51 5.33 14.92
N GLY A 218 9.18 5.42 14.77
CA GLY A 218 8.43 4.58 13.85
C GLY A 218 8.73 4.84 12.37
N VAL A 219 9.27 6.03 12.02
CA VAL A 219 9.57 6.39 10.63
C VAL A 219 10.68 5.52 10.06
N ILE A 220 11.77 5.29 10.82
CA ILE A 220 12.85 4.40 10.35
C ILE A 220 12.34 2.98 10.15
N ALA A 221 11.45 2.49 11.01
CA ALA A 221 10.85 1.16 10.86
C ALA A 221 9.94 1.06 9.62
N ALA A 222 9.14 2.09 9.34
CA ALA A 222 8.31 2.15 8.14
C ALA A 222 9.16 2.19 6.86
N ILE A 223 10.24 2.97 6.83
CA ILE A 223 11.17 3.04 5.68
C ILE A 223 11.95 1.73 5.54
N PHE A 224 12.33 1.08 6.64
CA PHE A 224 12.96 -0.25 6.62
C PHE A 224 12.03 -1.27 5.96
N ALA A 225 10.77 -1.34 6.40
CA ALA A 225 9.77 -2.21 5.80
C ALA A 225 9.63 -1.96 4.29
N ASP A 226 9.48 -0.70 3.87
CA ASP A 226 9.29 -0.33 2.46
C ASP A 226 10.49 -0.74 1.57
N SER A 227 11.71 -0.59 2.08
CA SER A 227 12.94 -0.77 1.31
C SER A 227 13.56 -2.18 1.40
N VAL A 228 13.24 -2.94 2.44
CA VAL A 228 13.87 -4.24 2.72
C VAL A 228 12.91 -5.41 2.51
N TYR A 229 11.61 -5.26 2.83
CA TYR A 229 10.67 -6.38 2.74
C TYR A 229 10.19 -6.64 1.32
N SER A 230 9.75 -7.88 1.09
CA SER A 230 9.47 -8.42 -0.24
C SER A 230 8.02 -8.19 -0.65
N TRP A 231 7.62 -6.92 -0.76
CA TRP A 231 6.28 -6.52 -1.21
C TRP A 231 5.88 -7.21 -2.52
N ARG A 232 4.68 -7.77 -2.58
CA ARG A 232 4.15 -8.41 -3.78
C ARG A 232 3.86 -7.36 -4.85
N SER A 233 4.14 -7.71 -6.11
CA SER A 233 3.82 -6.84 -7.24
C SER A 233 2.32 -6.53 -7.28
N GLY A 234 1.97 -5.28 -7.51
CA GLY A 234 0.57 -4.82 -7.56
C GLY A 234 -0.14 -4.76 -6.20
N ALA A 235 0.52 -5.09 -5.08
CA ALA A 235 -0.12 -5.09 -3.76
C ALA A 235 -0.26 -3.68 -3.18
N GLN A 236 -1.41 -3.40 -2.57
CA GLN A 236 -1.56 -2.24 -1.69
C GLN A 236 -0.55 -2.35 -0.55
N ARG A 237 0.11 -1.24 -0.22
CA ARG A 237 1.07 -1.20 0.88
C ARG A 237 0.47 -0.49 2.07
N VAL A 238 0.31 -1.22 3.18
CA VAL A 238 -0.26 -0.68 4.41
C VAL A 238 0.73 -0.92 5.55
N ILE A 239 1.01 0.13 6.31
CA ILE A 239 1.88 0.09 7.48
C ILE A 239 1.07 0.56 8.68
N ILE A 240 1.16 -0.14 9.82
CA ILE A 240 0.52 0.26 11.07
C ILE A 240 1.60 0.40 12.14
N ASN A 241 1.81 1.62 12.60
CA ASN A 241 2.78 2.01 13.62
C ASN A 241 2.16 1.98 15.02
N PHE A 242 2.81 1.29 15.96
CA PHE A 242 2.42 1.24 17.37
C PHE A 242 3.53 1.84 18.22
N THR A 243 3.22 2.90 18.97
CA THR A 243 4.18 3.61 19.82
C THR A 243 3.46 4.44 20.87
N ASP A 244 4.15 4.73 21.96
CA ASP A 244 3.78 5.71 22.98
C ASP A 244 4.65 6.97 22.89
N GLU A 245 5.71 6.96 22.07
CA GLU A 245 6.71 8.02 21.99
C GLU A 245 6.60 8.88 20.70
N PRO A 246 7.13 10.12 20.71
CA PRO A 246 7.27 10.95 19.52
C PRO A 246 8.12 10.26 18.45
N THR A 247 8.04 10.73 17.21
CA THR A 247 9.09 10.47 16.22
C THR A 247 10.37 11.17 16.69
N GLN A 248 11.29 10.44 17.31
CA GLN A 248 12.56 10.98 17.80
C GLN A 248 13.61 10.93 16.69
N SER A 249 13.85 12.08 16.06
CA SER A 249 14.80 12.26 14.96
C SER A 249 15.98 13.14 15.39
N ASP A 250 17.02 13.22 14.55
CA ASP A 250 18.08 14.24 14.71
C ASP A 250 17.70 15.59 14.06
N GLY A 251 16.46 15.71 13.59
CA GLY A 251 15.92 16.85 12.85
C GLY A 251 16.20 16.81 11.35
N ASN A 252 17.13 15.97 10.87
CA ASN A 252 17.54 15.91 9.47
C ASN A 252 17.15 14.59 8.79
N MET A 253 17.32 13.47 9.49
CA MET A 253 17.04 12.12 9.01
C MET A 253 16.01 11.44 9.89
N TRP A 254 15.29 10.48 9.31
CA TRP A 254 14.26 9.70 10.02
C TRP A 254 13.15 10.58 10.62
N ASN A 255 12.95 11.77 10.04
CA ASN A 255 11.87 12.68 10.42
C ASN A 255 10.60 12.39 9.58
N ASN A 256 9.47 12.93 10.01
CA ASN A 256 8.20 12.72 9.30
C ASN A 256 8.26 13.22 7.85
N ALA A 257 8.98 14.32 7.57
CA ALA A 257 9.13 14.85 6.23
C ALA A 257 9.78 13.83 5.27
N MET A 258 10.84 13.14 5.71
CA MET A 258 11.48 12.06 4.97
C MET A 258 10.52 10.87 4.76
N GLY A 259 9.79 10.48 5.80
CA GLY A 259 8.75 9.44 5.70
C GLY A 259 7.67 9.80 4.67
N CYS A 260 7.17 11.02 4.70
CA CYS A 260 6.19 11.53 3.74
C CYS A 260 6.71 11.52 2.31
N ALA A 261 7.97 11.91 2.10
CA ALA A 261 8.59 11.95 0.78
C ALA A 261 8.77 10.54 0.18
N LEU A 262 9.11 9.55 1.00
CA LEU A 262 9.40 8.19 0.53
C LEU A 262 8.17 7.29 0.45
N LEU A 263 7.23 7.45 1.37
CA LEU A 263 6.08 6.55 1.52
C LEU A 263 4.80 7.15 0.93
N GLY A 264 4.71 8.48 0.86
CA GLY A 264 3.51 9.15 0.37
C GLY A 264 3.11 8.66 -1.03
N GLY A 265 1.91 8.10 -1.14
CA GLY A 265 1.31 7.69 -2.41
C GLY A 265 1.70 6.28 -2.83
N LYS A 266 2.74 5.75 -2.18
CA LYS A 266 3.24 4.39 -2.33
C LYS A 266 2.65 3.47 -1.26
N ALA A 267 2.52 3.96 -0.03
CA ALA A 267 1.96 3.24 1.12
C ALA A 267 1.09 4.16 1.97
N THR A 268 0.12 3.58 2.69
CA THR A 268 -0.59 4.27 3.79
C THR A 268 0.05 3.88 5.12
N VAL A 269 0.30 4.86 5.99
CA VAL A 269 0.82 4.60 7.34
C VAL A 269 -0.26 4.97 8.36
N HIS A 270 -0.70 4.02 9.16
CA HIS A 270 -1.66 4.26 10.25
C HIS A 270 -0.90 4.29 11.57
N THR A 271 -1.30 5.14 12.52
CA THR A 271 -0.65 5.24 13.83
C THR A 271 -1.61 4.86 14.95
N VAL A 272 -1.19 3.94 15.81
CA VAL A 272 -1.82 3.62 17.08
C VAL A 272 -0.91 4.20 18.16
N PHE A 273 -1.39 5.22 18.86
CA PHE A 273 -0.60 5.95 19.87
C PHE A 273 -1.12 5.68 21.28
N SER A 274 -0.29 5.12 22.16
CA SER A 274 -0.69 4.69 23.52
C SER A 274 -0.18 5.61 24.63
N GLN A 275 -0.54 6.89 24.61
CA GLN A 275 -0.29 7.78 25.76
C GLN A 275 -1.11 9.07 25.69
N ASP A 276 -1.16 9.80 26.80
CA ASP A 276 -1.59 11.19 26.82
C ASP A 276 -0.60 12.08 26.06
N SER A 277 -1.00 12.54 24.88
CA SER A 277 -0.20 13.45 24.05
C SER A 277 0.10 14.82 24.70
N THR A 278 -0.61 15.20 25.77
CA THR A 278 -0.43 16.52 26.43
C THR A 278 0.86 16.63 27.23
N SER A 279 1.49 15.51 27.60
CA SER A 279 2.78 15.51 28.30
C SER A 279 3.98 15.76 27.39
N TYR A 280 3.80 15.72 26.07
CA TYR A 280 4.89 15.88 25.11
C TYR A 280 5.09 17.33 24.65
N VAL A 281 6.36 17.74 24.59
CA VAL A 281 6.78 18.98 23.93
C VAL A 281 7.21 18.64 22.50
N TRP A 282 6.40 19.06 21.54
CA TRP A 282 6.64 18.83 20.12
C TRP A 282 7.72 19.75 19.58
N SER A 283 8.66 19.19 18.81
CA SER A 283 9.75 19.93 18.16
C SER A 283 10.15 19.27 16.84
N SER A 284 11.08 19.86 16.11
CA SER A 284 11.64 19.26 14.89
C SER A 284 12.42 17.96 15.13
N THR A 285 12.77 17.65 16.38
CA THR A 285 13.47 16.41 16.77
C THR A 285 12.58 15.45 17.56
N ARG A 286 11.36 15.87 17.91
CA ARG A 286 10.32 15.09 18.60
C ARG A 286 8.98 15.41 17.96
N GLU A 287 8.78 14.86 16.77
CA GLU A 287 7.61 15.16 15.95
C GLU A 287 6.44 14.24 16.34
N ARG A 288 5.22 14.63 15.96
CA ARG A 288 4.05 13.79 16.19
C ARG A 288 4.09 12.58 15.26
N PRO A 289 4.09 11.34 15.74
CA PRO A 289 4.22 10.17 14.87
C PRO A 289 3.05 10.04 13.88
N TRP A 290 1.85 10.50 14.25
CA TRP A 290 0.69 10.49 13.38
C TRP A 290 0.71 11.52 12.24
N ASP A 291 1.66 12.46 12.20
CA ASP A 291 1.80 13.35 11.04
C ASP A 291 2.25 12.58 9.78
N LEU A 292 2.98 11.47 9.94
CA LEU A 292 3.25 10.53 8.86
C LEU A 292 1.97 9.89 8.32
N SER A 293 0.99 9.62 9.18
CA SER A 293 -0.31 9.11 8.77
C SER A 293 -1.07 10.13 7.92
N ASN A 294 -1.04 11.40 8.31
CA ASN A 294 -1.73 12.47 7.58
C ASN A 294 -1.24 12.61 6.13
N CYS A 295 0.08 12.59 5.90
CA CYS A 295 0.64 12.78 4.56
C CYS A 295 0.58 11.52 3.66
N THR A 296 0.43 10.34 4.27
CA THR A 296 0.30 9.06 3.53
C THR A 296 -1.15 8.65 3.30
N GLY A 297 -2.12 9.36 3.91
CA GLY A 297 -3.54 9.04 3.82
C GLY A 297 -4.00 7.95 4.78
N GLY A 298 -3.18 7.63 5.78
CA GLY A 298 -3.58 6.73 6.84
C GLY A 298 -4.40 7.41 7.92
N THR A 299 -4.67 6.67 8.99
CA THR A 299 -5.48 7.10 10.13
C THR A 299 -4.69 7.01 11.41
N ASN A 300 -5.13 7.71 12.44
CA ASN A 300 -4.58 7.57 13.78
C ASN A 300 -5.66 7.25 14.80
N ILE A 301 -5.31 6.47 15.81
CA ILE A 301 -6.11 6.27 17.02
C ILE A 301 -5.25 6.49 18.25
N PHE A 302 -5.87 7.01 19.30
CA PHE A 302 -5.28 7.14 20.62
C PHE A 302 -5.90 6.10 21.53
N ILE A 303 -5.06 5.35 22.23
CA ILE A 303 -5.50 4.30 23.15
C ILE A 303 -4.96 4.56 24.57
N PRO A 304 -5.59 3.98 25.60
CA PRO A 304 -5.03 4.01 26.96
C PRO A 304 -3.64 3.36 27.04
N THR A 305 -2.87 3.71 28.08
CA THR A 305 -1.50 3.21 28.32
C THR A 305 -1.41 1.72 28.67
N ASP A 306 -2.54 1.04 28.89
CA ASP A 306 -2.59 -0.42 29.04
C ASP A 306 -3.15 -1.11 27.78
N ALA A 307 -3.40 -0.32 26.73
CA ALA A 307 -4.11 -0.72 25.52
C ALA A 307 -5.45 -1.43 25.80
N ALA A 308 -6.10 -1.13 26.92
CA ALA A 308 -7.38 -1.73 27.26
C ALA A 308 -8.42 -1.46 26.16
N GLY A 309 -9.02 -2.55 25.65
CA GLY A 309 -10.02 -2.49 24.59
C GLY A 309 -9.46 -2.26 23.18
N LEU A 310 -8.14 -2.39 22.97
CA LEU A 310 -7.54 -2.32 21.64
C LEU A 310 -8.07 -3.43 20.73
N ASP A 311 -8.86 -3.04 19.75
CA ASP A 311 -9.36 -3.91 18.70
C ASP A 311 -9.08 -3.28 17.33
N LEU A 312 -8.09 -3.82 16.61
CA LEU A 312 -7.73 -3.36 15.28
C LEU A 312 -8.83 -3.61 14.23
N LYS A 313 -9.83 -4.46 14.48
CA LYS A 313 -11.00 -4.61 13.60
C LYS A 313 -11.84 -3.33 13.58
N ASN A 314 -11.76 -2.51 14.62
CA ASN A 314 -12.42 -1.21 14.71
C ASN A 314 -11.59 -0.08 14.10
N LEU A 315 -10.33 -0.33 13.72
CA LEU A 315 -9.57 0.67 12.98
C LEU A 315 -10.28 0.96 11.66
N PRO A 316 -10.35 2.24 11.26
CA PRO A 316 -10.81 2.59 9.92
C PRO A 316 -10.05 1.84 8.81
N VAL A 317 -8.82 1.35 9.05
CA VAL A 317 -8.05 0.56 8.09
C VAL A 317 -8.73 -0.76 7.68
N ALA A 318 -9.44 -1.43 8.59
CA ALA A 318 -10.19 -2.65 8.26
C ALA A 318 -11.36 -2.34 7.32
N GLY A 319 -12.07 -1.24 7.64
CA GLY A 319 -13.08 -0.65 6.77
C GLY A 319 -12.48 -0.20 5.44
N ALA A 320 -11.29 0.40 5.43
CA ALA A 320 -10.62 0.85 4.22
C ALA A 320 -10.25 -0.32 3.32
N LEU A 321 -9.60 -1.36 3.85
CA LEU A 321 -9.21 -2.55 3.07
C LEU A 321 -10.42 -3.26 2.45
N SER A 322 -11.55 -3.32 3.16
CA SER A 322 -12.82 -3.85 2.63
C SER A 322 -13.56 -2.87 1.71
N ASN A 323 -13.18 -1.59 1.71
CA ASN A 323 -13.66 -0.55 0.80
C ASN A 323 -12.58 -0.12 -0.21
N SER A 324 -11.62 -1.00 -0.53
CA SER A 324 -10.68 -0.78 -1.63
C SER A 324 -11.38 -0.92 -2.99
N TYR A 325 -10.84 -0.26 -4.00
CA TYR A 325 -11.39 -0.25 -5.36
C TYR A 325 -10.32 -0.59 -6.39
N LEU A 326 -10.69 -1.41 -7.36
CA LEU A 326 -9.98 -1.53 -8.62
C LEU A 326 -10.56 -0.50 -9.57
N VAL A 327 -9.76 0.50 -9.93
CA VAL A 327 -10.12 1.50 -10.92
C VAL A 327 -9.36 1.21 -12.20
N GLU A 328 -10.05 1.19 -13.33
CA GLU A 328 -9.47 0.78 -14.60
C GLU A 328 -9.75 1.84 -15.66
N TYR A 329 -8.72 2.19 -16.44
CA TYR A 329 -8.83 3.16 -17.52
C TYR A 329 -7.99 2.72 -18.74
N ARG A 330 -8.28 3.31 -19.90
CA ARG A 330 -7.54 3.05 -21.15
C ARG A 330 -6.31 3.96 -21.21
N ALA A 331 -5.11 3.42 -21.32
CA ALA A 331 -3.88 4.19 -21.49
C ALA A 331 -3.93 5.02 -22.79
N GLY A 332 -3.38 6.23 -22.76
CA GLY A 332 -3.16 7.03 -23.96
C GLY A 332 -2.06 6.45 -24.85
N SER A 333 -0.99 5.93 -24.24
CA SER A 333 0.04 5.12 -24.88
C SER A 333 0.68 4.17 -23.89
N THR A 334 1.44 3.19 -24.38
CA THR A 334 2.18 2.21 -23.57
C THR A 334 3.68 2.27 -23.86
N GLY A 335 4.51 1.82 -22.92
CA GLY A 335 5.97 1.89 -22.98
C GLY A 335 6.55 3.28 -22.67
N THR A 336 5.76 4.20 -22.12
CA THR A 336 6.16 5.60 -21.90
C THR A 336 5.85 6.06 -20.48
N SER A 337 6.53 7.13 -20.04
CA SER A 337 6.24 7.76 -18.75
C SER A 337 5.03 8.68 -18.89
N HIS A 338 4.12 8.60 -17.93
CA HIS A 338 2.90 9.39 -17.85
C HIS A 338 2.82 10.15 -16.53
N THR A 339 2.22 11.34 -16.58
CA THR A 339 1.77 12.07 -15.38
C THR A 339 0.32 11.73 -15.13
N VAL A 340 0.07 10.95 -14.09
CA VAL A 340 -1.29 10.53 -13.71
C VAL A 340 -1.71 11.24 -12.43
N VAL A 341 -2.88 11.87 -12.44
CA VAL A 341 -3.44 12.55 -11.26
C VAL A 341 -4.74 11.88 -10.87
N ILE A 342 -4.81 11.38 -9.64
CA ILE A 342 -6.06 10.90 -9.03
C ILE A 342 -6.64 12.04 -8.19
N THR A 343 -7.90 12.41 -8.43
CA THR A 343 -8.62 13.42 -7.65
C THR A 343 -9.88 12.80 -7.05
N ILE A 344 -10.10 13.06 -5.76
CA ILE A 344 -11.25 12.59 -4.98
C ILE A 344 -12.01 13.80 -4.44
N LYS A 345 -13.34 13.80 -4.57
CA LYS A 345 -14.19 14.91 -4.17
C LYS A 345 -15.36 14.47 -3.31
N GLU A 346 -15.37 14.88 -2.05
CA GLU A 346 -16.51 14.79 -1.14
C GLU A 346 -17.03 16.20 -0.81
N SER A 347 -18.15 16.27 -0.10
CA SER A 347 -18.78 17.54 0.28
C SER A 347 -17.93 18.38 1.26
N ASN A 348 -17.23 17.72 2.19
CA ASN A 348 -16.45 18.33 3.27
C ASN A 348 -14.97 17.88 3.29
N ALA A 349 -14.55 17.12 2.28
CA ALA A 349 -13.18 16.66 2.12
C ALA A 349 -12.87 16.57 0.62
N ASP A 350 -11.64 16.84 0.23
CA ASP A 350 -11.18 16.59 -1.13
C ASP A 350 -9.68 16.35 -1.12
N GLY A 351 -9.16 15.83 -2.22
CA GLY A 351 -7.75 15.54 -2.34
C GLY A 351 -7.35 15.19 -3.74
N LYS A 352 -6.09 15.45 -4.07
CA LYS A 352 -5.50 14.93 -5.29
C LYS A 352 -4.09 14.46 -5.04
N ARG A 353 -3.66 13.50 -5.86
CA ARG A 353 -2.27 13.05 -5.90
C ARG A 353 -1.81 12.85 -7.32
N GLU A 354 -0.63 13.37 -7.59
CA GLU A 354 0.10 13.19 -8.84
C GLU A 354 1.08 12.02 -8.70
N TYR A 355 1.19 11.24 -9.77
CA TYR A 355 2.06 10.09 -9.90
C TYR A 355 2.81 10.19 -11.23
N THR A 356 4.09 9.83 -11.21
CA THR A 356 4.85 9.52 -12.41
C THR A 356 4.89 8.00 -12.55
N VAL A 357 4.26 7.48 -13.60
CA VAL A 357 4.12 6.03 -13.82
C VAL A 357 4.60 5.67 -15.21
N THR A 358 5.13 4.46 -15.35
CA THR A 358 5.53 3.90 -16.64
C THR A 358 4.86 2.55 -16.79
N TYR A 359 4.11 2.39 -17.87
CA TYR A 359 3.44 1.17 -18.28
C TYR A 359 3.47 1.07 -19.79
#